data_AF-A0AAF0F1I0-F1
#
_entry.id   AF-A0AAF0F1I0-F1
#
_cell.length_a   1.000
_cell.length_b   1.000
_cell.length_c   1.000
_cell.angle_alpha   90.00
_cell.angle_beta   90.00
_cell.angle_gamma   90.00
#
_symmetry.space_group_name_H-M   'P 1'
#
loop_
_entity.id
_entity.type
_entity.pdbx_description
1 polymer ?
#
loop_
_entity_poly.entity_id
_entity_poly.type
_entity_poly.pdbx_seq_one_letter_code
_entity_poly.pdbx_strand_id
1 'polypeptide(L)'
;MFAKIATTAGLRGAARAFSTRAAPAMRASRSPLALAAGAAVAGVSLFALPSVQLEAPEPSIAGTYATASERSFVMIKPDGVSRQIVGKIIERFETRGYKLVSIKSVLPSEELAKTHYADLAHKPFFPALVKYITSGTPVIAMVWEGKDVIRQGRRMVGATNPLEAEQGSIRGEFAVSVGRNIIHASDGFDSATKEIGLWFDEKELAAYEPAAWNQIMADN
;
A
#
# COMPACT_ATOMS: atom_id res chain seq x y z
N MET A 1 -8.41 56.18 -6.96
CA MET A 1 -8.63 56.71 -8.33
C MET A 1 -7.62 55.99 -9.21
N PHE A 2 -7.92 55.13 -10.18
CA PHE A 2 -9.08 54.95 -11.05
C PHE A 2 -9.38 53.45 -11.24
N ALA A 3 -10.68 53.14 -11.35
CA ALA A 3 -11.21 51.91 -11.95
C ALA A 3 -10.98 51.97 -13.49
N LYS A 4 -11.10 50.92 -14.33
CA LYS A 4 -12.25 50.05 -14.63
C LYS A 4 -11.85 49.35 -15.98
N ILE A 5 -12.10 48.07 -16.27
CA ILE A 5 -13.28 47.57 -17.03
C ILE A 5 -13.05 46.08 -17.36
N ALA A 6 -14.12 45.31 -17.19
CA ALA A 6 -14.29 43.93 -17.61
C ALA A 6 -14.58 43.78 -19.11
N THR A 7 -14.27 42.62 -19.68
CA THR A 7 -14.97 42.12 -20.88
C THR A 7 -15.28 40.64 -20.69
N THR A 8 -16.57 40.33 -20.72
CA THR A 8 -17.17 39.02 -20.86
C THR A 8 -17.41 38.73 -22.35
N ALA A 9 -17.08 37.53 -22.80
CA ALA A 9 -17.72 36.90 -23.96
C ALA A 9 -17.53 35.38 -23.87
N GLY A 10 -18.60 34.67 -23.57
CA GLY A 10 -18.63 33.21 -23.71
C GLY A 10 -18.82 32.78 -25.16
N LEU A 11 -18.66 31.48 -25.45
CA LEU A 11 -19.44 30.75 -26.45
C LEU A 11 -19.14 29.23 -26.32
N ARG A 12 -20.22 28.51 -25.97
CA ARG A 12 -20.71 27.21 -26.50
C ARG A 12 -19.80 25.97 -26.48
N GLY A 13 -20.38 24.92 -25.91
CA GLY A 13 -19.83 23.58 -25.86
C GLY A 13 -19.97 22.78 -27.16
N ALA A 14 -19.29 21.65 -27.15
CA ALA A 14 -19.50 20.55 -28.08
C ALA A 14 -19.48 19.25 -27.27
N ALA A 15 -20.66 18.66 -27.12
CA ALA A 15 -20.84 17.31 -26.61
C ALA A 15 -20.18 16.32 -27.59
N ARG A 16 -19.33 15.43 -27.07
CA ARG A 16 -18.76 14.32 -27.84
C ARG A 16 -19.81 13.20 -27.92
N ALA A 17 -20.41 13.04 -29.09
CA ALA A 17 -21.28 11.91 -29.41
C ALA A 17 -20.45 10.62 -29.54
N PHE A 18 -20.77 9.60 -28.73
CA PHE A 18 -20.28 8.24 -28.91
C PHE A 18 -21.11 7.55 -30.00
N SER A 19 -20.48 7.28 -31.14
CA SER A 19 -21.05 6.49 -32.23
C SER A 19 -20.83 4.99 -31.93
N THR A 20 -21.93 4.26 -31.76
CA THR A 20 -21.94 2.79 -31.73
C THR A 20 -22.09 2.27 -33.16
N ARG A 21 -21.04 1.64 -33.69
CA ARG A 21 -21.17 0.84 -34.92
C ARG A 21 -20.66 -0.57 -34.64
N ALA A 22 -21.60 -1.49 -34.47
CA ALA A 22 -21.36 -2.92 -34.41
C ALA A 22 -20.90 -3.43 -35.80
N ALA A 23 -19.91 -4.32 -35.80
CA ALA A 23 -19.44 -5.03 -36.99
C ALA A 23 -20.43 -6.12 -37.41
N PRO A 24 -20.55 -6.45 -38.72
CA PRO A 24 -21.48 -7.47 -39.18
C PRO A 24 -20.91 -8.88 -38.94
N ALA A 25 -21.78 -9.79 -38.48
CA ALA A 25 -21.50 -11.20 -38.31
C ALA A 25 -21.28 -11.90 -39.67
N MET A 26 -20.14 -12.59 -39.83
CA MET A 26 -19.90 -13.49 -40.96
C MET A 26 -20.80 -14.72 -40.85
N ARG A 27 -21.64 -14.90 -41.86
CA ARG A 27 -22.53 -16.06 -42.03
C ARG A 27 -21.74 -17.18 -42.72
N ALA A 28 -21.31 -18.19 -41.97
CA ALA A 28 -20.70 -19.38 -42.54
C ALA A 28 -21.77 -20.30 -43.15
N SER A 29 -21.63 -20.56 -44.45
CA SER A 29 -22.41 -21.51 -45.23
C SER A 29 -22.17 -22.94 -44.71
N ARG A 30 -23.24 -23.66 -44.35
CA ARG A 30 -23.21 -25.10 -44.07
C ARG A 30 -23.69 -25.86 -45.30
N SER A 31 -22.79 -26.63 -45.91
CA SER A 31 -23.15 -27.71 -46.83
C SER A 31 -23.17 -29.04 -46.06
N PRO A 32 -24.16 -29.92 -46.24
CA PRO A 32 -24.20 -31.24 -45.61
C PRO A 32 -23.67 -32.30 -46.58
N LEU A 33 -22.86 -33.24 -46.09
CA LEU A 33 -22.62 -34.61 -46.59
C LEU A 33 -21.36 -35.10 -45.84
N ALA A 34 -21.17 -36.34 -45.39
CA ALA A 34 -21.99 -37.52 -45.25
C ALA A 34 -21.26 -38.42 -44.23
N LEU A 35 -22.02 -39.35 -43.67
CA LEU A 35 -21.65 -40.36 -42.70
C LEU A 35 -20.47 -41.25 -43.18
N ALA A 36 -19.48 -41.47 -42.33
CA ALA A 36 -18.63 -42.66 -42.38
C ALA A 36 -18.36 -43.14 -40.94
N ALA A 37 -18.97 -44.27 -40.59
CA ALA A 37 -18.77 -44.97 -39.34
C ALA A 37 -17.37 -45.60 -39.33
N GLY A 38 -16.58 -45.28 -38.31
CA GLY A 38 -15.28 -45.90 -38.03
C GLY A 38 -15.06 -45.95 -36.53
N ALA A 39 -15.36 -47.10 -35.93
CA ALA A 39 -15.09 -47.37 -34.53
C ALA A 39 -13.57 -47.56 -34.34
N ALA A 40 -12.95 -46.66 -33.58
CA ALA A 40 -11.65 -46.89 -32.95
C ALA A 40 -11.64 -46.12 -31.62
N VAL A 41 -12.11 -46.77 -30.55
CA VAL A 41 -11.92 -46.29 -29.17
C VAL A 41 -10.46 -46.58 -28.81
N ALA A 42 -9.55 -45.72 -29.24
CA ALA A 42 -8.19 -45.70 -28.72
C ALA A 42 -8.26 -44.99 -27.37
N GLY A 43 -8.18 -45.77 -26.29
CA GLY A 43 -8.13 -45.27 -24.92
C GLY A 43 -6.96 -44.30 -24.77
N VAL A 44 -7.27 -43.01 -24.74
CA VAL A 44 -6.37 -42.01 -24.17
C VAL A 44 -6.39 -42.28 -22.67
N SER A 45 -5.36 -42.98 -22.19
CA SER A 45 -5.06 -43.00 -20.76
C SER A 45 -4.93 -41.55 -20.31
N LEU A 46 -5.98 -41.04 -19.66
CA LEU A 46 -5.92 -39.87 -18.82
C LEU A 46 -4.89 -40.20 -17.73
N PHE A 47 -3.62 -39.86 -17.96
CA PHE A 47 -2.68 -39.68 -16.87
C PHE A 47 -3.31 -38.64 -15.96
N ALA A 48 -3.84 -39.10 -14.82
CA ALA A 48 -4.28 -38.23 -13.75
C ALA A 48 -3.07 -37.42 -13.31
N LEU A 49 -2.96 -36.19 -13.82
CA LEU A 49 -2.01 -35.24 -13.27
C LEU A 49 -2.38 -35.10 -11.79
N PRO A 50 -1.43 -35.27 -10.85
CA PRO A 50 -1.72 -34.97 -9.46
C PRO A 50 -2.21 -33.52 -9.43
N SER A 51 -3.42 -33.32 -8.91
CA SER A 51 -3.91 -31.99 -8.61
C SER A 51 -2.91 -31.39 -7.63
N VAL A 52 -2.09 -30.45 -8.11
CA VAL A 52 -1.29 -29.61 -7.23
C VAL A 52 -2.29 -28.67 -6.58
N GLN A 53 -2.75 -29.04 -5.38
CA GLN A 53 -3.38 -28.09 -4.48
C GLN A 53 -2.32 -27.04 -4.15
N LEU A 54 -2.35 -25.91 -4.85
CA LEU A 54 -1.70 -24.68 -4.40
C LEU A 54 -2.47 -24.23 -3.16
N GLU A 55 -2.01 -24.64 -1.99
CA GLU A 55 -2.48 -24.06 -0.74
C GLU A 55 -2.27 -22.54 -0.82
N ALA A 56 -3.35 -21.78 -0.59
CA ALA A 56 -3.25 -20.34 -0.47
C ALA A 56 -2.28 -20.03 0.68
N PRO A 57 -1.36 -19.05 0.54
CA PRO A 57 -0.47 -18.70 1.64
C PRO A 57 -1.31 -18.35 2.86
N GLU A 58 -1.03 -19.00 3.99
CA GLU A 58 -1.64 -18.65 5.27
C GLU A 58 -1.48 -17.14 5.54
N PRO A 59 -2.53 -16.47 6.04
CA PRO A 59 -2.46 -15.04 6.32
C PRO A 59 -1.36 -14.78 7.34
N SER A 60 -0.39 -13.94 6.95
CA SER A 60 0.68 -13.52 7.84
C SER A 60 0.17 -12.49 8.86
N ILE A 61 1.02 -12.08 9.80
CA ILE A 61 0.71 -10.95 10.68
C ILE A 61 0.46 -9.65 9.89
N ALA A 62 1.01 -9.55 8.67
CA ALA A 62 0.75 -8.46 7.72
C ALA A 62 -0.54 -8.67 6.87
N GLY A 63 -1.35 -9.68 7.20
CA GLY A 63 -2.58 -10.01 6.49
C GLY A 63 -2.32 -10.73 5.17
N THR A 64 -3.14 -10.42 4.16
CA THR A 64 -3.06 -11.03 2.82
C THR A 64 -2.69 -9.98 1.78
N TYR A 65 -1.60 -10.23 1.05
CA TYR A 65 -1.06 -9.33 0.03
C TYR A 65 -2.10 -8.88 -1.00
N ALA A 66 -2.10 -7.59 -1.33
CA ALA A 66 -2.97 -6.95 -2.32
C ALA A 66 -4.49 -7.08 -2.05
N THR A 67 -4.89 -7.37 -0.81
CA THR A 67 -6.31 -7.40 -0.39
C THR A 67 -6.63 -6.27 0.59
N ALA A 68 -7.90 -6.13 0.96
CA ALA A 68 -8.32 -5.17 1.99
C ALA A 68 -7.76 -5.48 3.38
N SER A 69 -7.26 -6.70 3.63
CA SER A 69 -6.62 -7.08 4.90
C SER A 69 -5.11 -6.90 4.90
N GLU A 70 -4.49 -6.44 3.79
CA GLU A 70 -3.05 -6.13 3.75
C GLU A 70 -2.70 -5.09 4.82
N ARG A 71 -1.56 -5.27 5.51
CA ARG A 71 -1.07 -4.38 6.56
C ARG A 71 0.34 -3.88 6.27
N SER A 72 0.61 -2.66 6.70
CA SER A 72 1.93 -2.03 6.65
C SER A 72 2.35 -1.56 8.04
N PHE A 73 3.63 -1.71 8.35
CA PHE A 73 4.23 -1.08 9.52
C PHE A 73 4.62 0.36 9.17
N VAL A 74 4.25 1.29 10.04
CA VAL A 74 4.59 2.71 9.91
C VAL A 74 5.11 3.20 11.26
N MET A 75 6.24 3.90 11.27
CA MET A 75 6.84 4.44 12.49
C MET A 75 7.15 5.93 12.34
N ILE A 76 6.57 6.75 13.21
CA ILE A 76 6.98 8.15 13.37
C ILE A 76 8.25 8.17 14.20
N LYS A 77 9.32 8.70 13.61
CA LYS A 77 10.65 8.73 14.20
C LYS A 77 10.76 9.80 15.30
N PRO A 78 11.83 9.79 16.12
CA PRO A 78 11.95 10.69 17.27
C PRO A 78 11.85 12.18 16.94
N ASP A 79 12.30 12.60 15.76
CA ASP A 79 12.17 13.97 15.25
C ASP A 79 10.72 14.33 14.87
N GLY A 80 9.94 13.40 14.33
CA GLY A 80 8.51 13.62 14.08
C GLY A 80 7.72 13.79 15.38
N VAL A 81 8.06 13.02 16.41
CA VAL A 81 7.45 13.13 17.74
C VAL A 81 7.84 14.43 18.45
N SER A 82 9.13 14.74 18.51
CA SER A 82 9.61 15.96 19.18
C SER A 82 9.13 17.25 18.51
N ARG A 83 8.81 17.21 17.21
CA ARG A 83 8.18 18.32 16.48
C ARG A 83 6.67 18.40 16.62
N GLN A 84 6.06 17.51 17.41
CA GLN A 84 4.62 17.52 17.72
C GLN A 84 3.73 17.39 16.48
N ILE A 85 4.17 16.65 15.46
CA ILE A 85 3.40 16.40 14.22
C ILE A 85 2.75 15.01 14.16
N VAL A 86 2.64 14.32 15.30
CA VAL A 86 2.06 12.96 15.38
C VAL A 86 0.65 12.92 14.81
N GLY A 87 -0.24 13.79 15.28
CA GLY A 87 -1.62 13.87 14.80
C GLY A 87 -1.70 14.17 13.30
N LYS A 88 -0.80 15.02 12.78
CA LYS A 88 -0.75 15.36 11.35
C LYS A 88 -0.37 14.19 10.45
N ILE A 89 0.46 13.27 10.95
CA ILE A 89 0.81 12.07 10.21
C ILE A 89 -0.34 11.06 10.27
N ILE A 90 -0.91 10.81 11.45
CA ILE A 90 -2.05 9.87 11.61
C ILE A 90 -3.22 10.31 10.74
N GLU A 91 -3.55 11.61 10.76
CA GLU A 91 -4.62 12.23 9.96
C GLU A 91 -4.51 11.88 8.46
N ARG A 92 -3.28 11.76 7.91
CA ARG A 92 -3.08 11.40 6.50
C ARG A 92 -3.56 9.99 6.17
N PHE A 93 -3.27 9.02 7.04
CA PHE A 93 -3.67 7.64 6.84
C PHE A 93 -5.17 7.44 7.10
N GLU A 94 -5.71 8.08 8.15
CA GLU A 94 -7.15 8.04 8.44
C GLU A 94 -7.98 8.70 7.34
N THR A 95 -7.60 9.90 6.89
CA THR A 95 -8.31 10.62 5.82
C THR A 95 -8.25 9.87 4.49
N ARG A 96 -7.18 9.09 4.26
CA ARG A 96 -7.08 8.23 3.08
C ARG A 96 -8.05 7.05 3.13
N GLY A 97 -8.52 6.65 4.32
CA GLY A 97 -9.43 5.53 4.54
C GLY A 97 -8.75 4.25 5.03
N TYR A 98 -7.47 4.30 5.44
CA TYR A 98 -6.80 3.14 6.03
C TYR A 98 -7.24 2.92 7.48
N LYS A 99 -7.30 1.66 7.89
CA LYS A 99 -7.69 1.26 9.24
C LYS A 99 -6.46 1.25 10.15
N LEU A 100 -6.53 1.92 11.29
CA LEU A 100 -5.50 1.85 12.32
C LEU A 100 -5.70 0.60 13.18
N VAL A 101 -4.87 -0.43 12.98
CA VAL A 101 -5.00 -1.72 13.67
C VAL A 101 -4.31 -1.72 15.02
N SER A 102 -3.19 -1.00 15.12
CA SER A 102 -2.44 -0.88 16.36
C SER A 102 -1.61 0.39 16.38
N ILE A 103 -1.39 0.94 17.58
CA ILE A 103 -0.56 2.11 17.83
C ILE A 103 0.05 2.03 19.22
N LYS A 104 1.34 2.34 19.36
CA LYS A 104 1.99 2.52 20.66
C LYS A 104 3.16 3.49 20.63
N SER A 105 3.37 4.17 21.75
CA SER A 105 4.56 4.98 22.01
C SER A 105 5.63 4.12 22.66
N VAL A 106 6.83 4.12 22.08
CA VAL A 106 7.92 3.23 22.51
C VAL A 106 9.22 4.03 22.61
N LEU A 107 10.01 3.78 23.65
CA LEU A 107 11.42 4.15 23.69
C LEU A 107 12.23 2.92 23.22
N PRO A 108 12.69 2.88 21.96
CA PRO A 108 13.33 1.67 21.43
C PRO A 108 14.67 1.40 22.12
N SER A 109 14.94 0.13 22.43
CA SER A 109 16.28 -0.29 22.82
C SER A 109 17.23 -0.27 21.63
N GLU A 110 18.53 -0.21 21.90
CA GLU A 110 19.55 -0.31 20.84
C GLU A 110 19.46 -1.64 20.09
N GLU A 111 19.15 -2.73 20.79
CA GLU A 111 18.95 -4.05 20.20
C GLU A 111 17.75 -4.06 19.25
N LEU A 112 16.60 -3.51 19.66
CA LEU A 112 15.41 -3.42 18.81
C LEU A 112 15.69 -2.60 17.54
N ALA A 113 16.37 -1.45 17.69
CA ALA A 113 16.73 -0.60 16.57
C ALA A 113 17.73 -1.28 15.61
N LYS A 114 18.72 -2.02 16.14
CA LYS A 114 19.67 -2.78 15.32
C LYS A 114 18.97 -3.91 14.56
N THR A 115 18.08 -4.64 15.20
CA THR A 115 17.30 -5.72 14.56
C THR A 115 16.40 -5.17 13.46
N HIS A 116 15.72 -4.05 13.71
CA HIS A 116 14.87 -3.40 12.71
C HIS A 116 15.67 -2.92 11.48
N TYR A 117 16.88 -2.39 11.67
CA TYR A 117 17.74 -1.90 10.59
C TYR A 117 18.84 -2.89 10.18
N ALA A 118 18.69 -4.20 10.44
CA ALA A 118 19.74 -5.20 10.23
C ALA A 118 20.25 -5.22 8.77
N ASP A 119 19.36 -5.03 7.79
CA ASP A 119 19.73 -4.97 6.36
C ASP A 119 20.67 -3.81 6.02
N LEU A 120 20.71 -2.77 6.87
CA LEU A 120 21.55 -1.60 6.72
C LEU A 120 22.84 -1.68 7.56
N ALA A 121 23.11 -2.77 8.28
CA ALA A 121 24.25 -2.89 9.20
C ALA A 121 25.61 -2.64 8.52
N HIS A 122 25.71 -2.94 7.23
CA HIS A 122 26.93 -2.74 6.44
C HIS A 122 27.10 -1.29 5.93
N LYS A 123 26.12 -0.41 6.14
CA LYS A 123 26.16 0.99 5.66
C LYS A 123 26.91 1.88 6.67
N PRO A 124 27.71 2.85 6.19
CA PRO A 124 28.51 3.72 7.07
C PRO A 124 27.67 4.59 8.02
N PHE A 125 26.41 4.88 7.66
CA PHE A 125 25.49 5.67 8.49
C PHE A 125 24.73 4.85 9.54
N PHE A 126 24.87 3.52 9.57
CA PHE A 126 24.11 2.65 10.48
C PHE A 126 24.31 2.99 11.96
N PRO A 127 25.52 3.23 12.49
CA PRO A 127 25.69 3.61 13.89
C PRO A 127 24.97 4.92 14.23
N ALA A 128 24.98 5.89 13.31
CA ALA A 128 24.29 7.16 13.49
C ALA A 128 22.76 7.00 13.44
N LEU A 129 22.25 6.10 12.58
CA LEU A 129 20.83 5.76 12.49
C LEU A 129 20.33 5.12 13.79
N VAL A 130 21.04 4.12 14.30
CA VAL A 130 20.71 3.47 15.57
C VAL A 130 20.69 4.49 16.71
N LYS A 131 21.75 5.29 16.85
CA LYS A 131 21.84 6.35 17.88
C LYS A 131 20.71 7.36 17.79
N TYR A 132 20.28 7.72 16.57
CA TYR A 132 19.18 8.64 16.35
C TYR A 132 17.84 8.05 16.76
N ILE A 133 17.57 6.78 16.42
CA ILE A 133 16.30 6.12 16.75
C ILE A 133 16.20 5.86 18.26
N THR A 134 17.33 5.67 18.94
CA THR A 134 17.41 5.49 20.39
C THR A 134 17.83 6.76 21.14
N SER A 135 17.51 7.95 20.62
CA SER A 135 17.99 9.22 21.19
C SER A 135 17.27 9.67 22.48
N GLY A 136 16.41 8.83 23.06
CA GLY A 136 15.64 9.12 24.28
C GLY A 136 14.30 9.83 24.05
N THR A 137 13.98 10.26 22.83
CA THR A 137 12.62 10.65 22.45
C THR A 137 11.89 9.42 21.90
N PRO A 138 10.63 9.16 22.29
CA PRO A 138 9.92 7.99 21.82
C PRO A 138 9.61 8.05 20.33
N VAL A 139 9.38 6.87 19.76
CA VAL A 139 8.78 6.69 18.45
C VAL A 139 7.30 6.33 18.61
N ILE A 140 6.50 6.61 17.59
CA ILE A 140 5.13 6.11 17.49
C ILE A 140 5.11 4.99 16.45
N ALA A 141 5.02 3.75 16.91
CA ALA A 141 4.86 2.58 16.06
C ALA A 141 3.37 2.38 15.77
N MET A 142 3.04 2.08 14.51
CA MET A 142 1.67 1.89 14.04
C MET A 142 1.59 0.73 13.04
N VAL A 143 0.42 0.11 12.99
CA VAL A 143 0.03 -0.85 11.95
C VAL A 143 -1.21 -0.33 11.25
N TRP A 144 -1.11 -0.14 9.94
CA TRP A 144 -2.21 0.32 9.09
C TRP A 144 -2.66 -0.80 8.17
N GLU A 145 -3.97 -0.97 8.02
CA GLU A 145 -4.60 -2.01 7.18
C GLU A 145 -5.44 -1.39 6.07
N GLY A 146 -5.39 -2.02 4.89
CA GLY A 146 -6.26 -1.71 3.76
C GLY A 146 -5.65 -2.10 2.42
N LYS A 147 -6.44 -1.97 1.37
CA LYS A 147 -6.03 -2.35 0.02
C LYS A 147 -4.78 -1.58 -0.41
N ASP A 148 -3.72 -2.32 -0.77
CA ASP A 148 -2.46 -1.79 -1.29
C ASP A 148 -1.77 -0.78 -0.33
N VAL A 149 -2.03 -0.91 0.98
CA VAL A 149 -1.57 0.03 2.02
C VAL A 149 -0.06 0.13 2.09
N ILE A 150 0.69 -0.93 1.77
CA ILE A 150 2.16 -0.89 1.79
C ILE A 150 2.67 0.08 0.71
N ARG A 151 2.23 -0.14 -0.53
CA ARG A 151 2.67 0.65 -1.68
C ARG A 151 2.14 2.09 -1.61
N GLN A 152 0.86 2.27 -1.27
CA GLN A 152 0.29 3.61 -1.14
C GLN A 152 0.86 4.35 0.07
N GLY A 153 1.09 3.66 1.19
CA GLY A 153 1.75 4.23 2.37
C GLY A 153 3.12 4.79 2.03
N ARG A 154 3.92 4.05 1.24
CA ARG A 154 5.22 4.53 0.71
C ARG A 154 5.09 5.77 -0.16
N ARG A 155 4.06 5.84 -1.02
CA ARG A 155 3.79 7.02 -1.85
C ARG A 155 3.39 8.23 -1.00
N MET A 156 2.51 8.04 -0.03
CA MET A 156 2.09 9.09 0.91
C MET A 156 3.25 9.60 1.76
N VAL A 157 4.15 8.71 2.17
CA VAL A 157 5.37 9.06 2.92
C VAL A 157 6.31 9.93 2.08
N GLY A 158 6.47 9.61 0.79
CA GLY A 158 7.38 10.31 -0.12
C GLY A 158 8.80 9.75 -0.12
N ALA A 159 9.64 10.26 -1.04
CA ALA A 159 11.02 9.80 -1.23
C ALA A 159 11.86 9.84 0.07
N THR A 160 12.85 8.95 0.19
CA THR A 160 13.70 8.85 1.40
C THR A 160 14.45 10.15 1.68
N ASN A 161 14.96 10.79 0.61
CA ASN A 161 15.50 12.13 0.66
C ASN A 161 14.35 13.15 0.55
N PRO A 162 14.06 13.96 1.59
CA PRO A 162 12.96 14.93 1.53
C PRO A 162 13.06 15.94 0.40
N LEU A 163 14.28 16.25 -0.06
CA LEU A 163 14.52 17.17 -1.19
C LEU A 163 14.05 16.60 -2.54
N GLU A 164 13.83 15.29 -2.61
CA GLU A 164 13.31 14.56 -3.78
C GLU A 164 11.86 14.12 -3.57
N ALA A 165 11.26 14.42 -2.42
CA ALA A 165 9.90 14.01 -2.10
C ALA A 165 8.88 14.94 -2.77
N GLU A 166 7.81 14.36 -3.33
CA GLU A 166 6.76 15.12 -3.98
C GLU A 166 6.04 16.06 -2.99
N GLN A 167 5.67 17.25 -3.46
CA GLN A 167 4.82 18.17 -2.71
C GLN A 167 3.48 17.48 -2.38
N GLY A 168 3.05 17.55 -1.12
CA GLY A 168 1.87 16.83 -0.65
C GLY A 168 2.19 15.51 0.08
N SER A 169 3.39 14.97 -0.09
CA SER A 169 3.86 13.82 0.70
C SER A 169 4.29 14.26 2.11
N ILE A 170 4.28 13.33 3.07
CA ILE A 170 4.64 13.61 4.46
C ILE A 170 6.06 14.19 4.54
N ARG A 171 7.03 13.59 3.85
CA ARG A 171 8.41 14.10 3.84
C ARG A 171 8.56 15.38 3.06
N GLY A 172 7.87 15.53 1.92
CA GLY A 172 7.92 16.75 1.12
C GLY A 172 7.34 17.97 1.84
N GLU A 173 6.34 17.77 2.71
CA GLU A 173 5.76 18.86 3.50
C GLU A 173 6.51 19.14 4.80
N PHE A 174 7.00 18.10 5.47
CA PHE A 174 7.46 18.24 6.85
C PHE A 174 8.94 17.96 7.04
N ALA A 175 9.72 17.49 6.07
CA ALA A 175 11.14 17.20 6.27
C ALA A 175 12.05 17.96 5.29
N VAL A 176 13.31 18.14 5.66
CA VAL A 176 14.32 18.83 4.84
C VAL A 176 15.55 17.95 4.60
N SER A 177 16.08 17.32 5.66
CA SER A 177 17.29 16.52 5.60
C SER A 177 17.00 15.02 5.65
N VAL A 178 17.74 14.22 4.87
CA VAL A 178 17.61 12.74 4.85
C VAL A 178 17.82 12.09 6.22
N GLY A 179 18.69 12.66 7.06
CA GLY A 179 18.94 12.15 8.42
C GLY A 179 17.83 12.46 9.42
N ARG A 180 16.88 13.33 9.05
CA ARG A 180 15.71 13.77 9.85
C ARG A 180 14.45 13.75 8.97
N ASN A 181 14.18 12.57 8.42
CA ASN A 181 13.09 12.34 7.48
C ASN A 181 11.81 11.81 8.14
N ILE A 182 11.65 12.05 9.46
CA ILE A 182 10.43 11.99 10.30
C ILE A 182 9.63 10.70 10.39
N ILE A 183 9.67 9.82 9.39
CA ILE A 183 8.79 8.66 9.28
C ILE A 183 9.46 7.50 8.55
N HIS A 184 9.09 6.28 8.92
CA HIS A 184 9.40 5.01 8.26
C HIS A 184 8.10 4.33 7.84
N ALA A 185 8.13 3.61 6.73
CA ALA A 185 7.06 2.71 6.31
C ALA A 185 7.66 1.50 5.57
N SER A 186 7.08 0.32 5.78
CA SER A 186 7.51 -0.91 5.12
C SER A 186 7.58 -0.75 3.60
N ASP A 187 8.54 -1.42 2.97
CA ASP A 187 8.83 -1.28 1.55
C ASP A 187 8.31 -2.43 0.68
N GLY A 188 7.80 -3.48 1.31
CA GLY A 188 7.21 -4.66 0.69
C GLY A 188 6.45 -5.51 1.70
N PHE A 189 5.81 -6.57 1.22
CA PHE A 189 5.00 -7.46 2.05
C PHE A 189 5.86 -8.26 3.05
N ASP A 190 7.01 -8.76 2.60
CA ASP A 190 7.94 -9.50 3.46
C ASP A 190 8.54 -8.62 4.57
N SER A 191 8.90 -7.38 4.23
CA SER A 191 9.41 -6.42 5.23
C SER A 191 8.29 -6.01 6.18
N ALA A 192 7.07 -5.75 5.71
CA ALA A 192 5.92 -5.48 6.58
C ALA A 192 5.66 -6.65 7.55
N THR A 193 5.71 -7.89 7.08
CA THR A 193 5.54 -9.09 7.92
C THR A 193 6.59 -9.15 9.03
N LYS A 194 7.87 -8.96 8.69
CA LYS A 194 8.98 -8.95 9.65
C LYS A 194 8.88 -7.78 10.63
N GLU A 195 8.59 -6.58 10.13
CA GLU A 195 8.52 -5.37 10.92
C GLU A 195 7.34 -5.41 11.90
N ILE A 196 6.14 -5.80 11.45
CA ILE A 196 4.98 -5.91 12.35
C ILE A 196 5.27 -6.97 13.44
N GLY A 197 5.79 -8.14 13.08
CA GLY A 197 6.14 -9.19 14.05
C GLY A 197 7.29 -8.83 15.00
N LEU A 198 8.18 -7.91 14.60
CA LEU A 198 9.24 -7.40 15.48
C LEU A 198 8.70 -6.37 16.48
N TRP A 199 7.77 -5.53 16.06
CA TRP A 199 7.30 -4.40 16.86
C TRP A 199 6.03 -4.70 17.66
N PHE A 200 5.23 -5.68 17.27
CA PHE A 200 3.93 -5.99 17.88
C PHE A 200 3.71 -7.49 18.08
N ASP A 201 3.14 -7.84 19.22
CA ASP A 201 2.52 -9.15 19.43
C ASP A 201 1.16 -9.19 18.70
N GLU A 202 0.71 -10.38 18.27
CA GLU A 202 -0.60 -10.54 17.60
C GLU A 202 -1.77 -10.02 18.44
N LYS A 203 -1.71 -10.17 19.77
CA LYS A 203 -2.73 -9.66 20.70
C LYS A 203 -2.84 -8.13 20.74
N GLU A 204 -1.81 -7.41 20.27
CA GLU A 204 -1.82 -5.95 20.17
C GLU A 204 -2.53 -5.46 18.90
N LEU A 205 -2.92 -6.36 18.00
CA LEU A 205 -3.60 -6.03 16.75
C LEU A 205 -5.12 -6.09 16.95
N ALA A 206 -5.79 -4.94 16.85
CA ALA A 206 -7.23 -4.85 17.05
C ALA A 206 -8.01 -5.46 15.88
N ALA A 207 -8.94 -6.35 16.19
CA ALA A 207 -9.91 -6.88 15.23
C ALA A 207 -11.20 -6.05 15.30
N TYR A 208 -11.40 -5.16 14.33
CA TYR A 208 -12.63 -4.39 14.17
C TYR A 208 -12.85 -3.99 12.70
N GLU A 209 -14.09 -3.60 12.39
CA GLU A 209 -14.50 -3.07 11.09
C GLU A 209 -14.91 -1.60 11.24
N PRO A 210 -14.24 -0.66 10.54
CA PRO A 210 -14.65 0.75 10.51
C PRO A 210 -16.06 0.90 9.93
N ALA A 211 -16.84 1.86 10.42
CA ALA A 211 -18.22 2.06 10.00
C ALA A 211 -18.39 2.28 8.47
N ALA A 212 -17.42 2.95 7.84
CA ALA A 212 -17.41 3.22 6.40
C ALA A 212 -16.59 2.20 5.59
N TRP A 213 -16.13 1.10 6.18
CA TRP A 213 -15.18 0.17 5.56
C TRP A 213 -15.66 -0.36 4.21
N ASN A 214 -16.91 -0.82 4.15
CA ASN A 214 -17.52 -1.34 2.92
C ASN A 214 -17.71 -0.27 1.84
N GLN A 215 -17.77 1.02 2.20
CA GLN A 215 -17.84 2.11 1.22
C GLN A 215 -16.46 2.48 0.67
N ILE A 216 -15.41 2.29 1.47
CA ILE A 216 -14.03 2.66 1.13
C ILE A 216 -13.33 1.54 0.36
N MET A 217 -13.55 0.29 0.76
CA MET A 217 -12.84 -0.89 0.24
C MET A 217 -13.63 -1.66 -0.84
N ALA A 218 -14.80 -1.17 -1.26
CA ALA A 218 -15.55 -1.76 -2.36
C ALA A 218 -14.87 -1.51 -3.71
N ASP A 219 -14.86 -2.53 -4.55
CA ASP A 219 -14.41 -2.42 -5.94
C ASP A 219 -15.57 -2.15 -6.93
N ASN A 220 -16.82 -2.24 -6.46
CA ASN A 220 -18.07 -1.88 -7.17
C ASN A 220 -19.31 -1.96 -6.27
#